data_AF-A0A5E4KLH1-F1
#
_entry.id   AF-A0A5E4KLH1-F1
#
_cell.length_a   1.000
_cell.length_b   1.000
_cell.length_c   1.000
_cell.angle_alpha   90.00
_cell.angle_beta   90.00
_cell.angle_gamma   90.00
#
_symmetry.space_group_name_H-M   'P 1'
#
loop_
_entity.id
_entity.type
_entity.pdbx_description
1 polymer ?
#
loop_
_entity_poly.entity_id
_entity_poly.type
_entity_poly.pdbx_seq_one_letter_code
_entity_poly.pdbx_strand_id
1 'polypeptide(L)'
;MIRLLVFLMLLFGLFGVISSQYIVQYREAYALWINSIVYGGNEEKPTCKEKREICSKLESYSREICELANMLLLIFILLCITFLIVIYTIQENILLLNSNSTSDLNIFYGLRFLVFILFVSLFLIFYLLKINLIYSTSKTSAIDEKIFSVWYELKCHDCKKNPYHDKLEPSRLYETYAEKIDSGEINSSQEERDLLKKLLRKKMNLA
;
A
#
# COMPACT_ATOMS: atom_id res chain seq x y z
N MET A 1 30.88 -3.75 9.98
CA MET A 1 29.96 -2.65 10.40
C MET A 1 29.74 -1.59 9.32
N ILE A 2 30.77 -0.95 8.74
CA ILE A 2 30.60 0.16 7.77
C ILE A 2 29.72 -0.23 6.56
N ARG A 3 29.96 -1.40 5.93
CA ARG A 3 29.14 -1.88 4.79
C ARG A 3 27.66 -2.02 5.14
N LEU A 4 27.37 -2.44 6.36
CA LEU A 4 26.01 -2.67 6.85
C LEU A 4 25.31 -1.33 7.11
N LEU A 5 26.03 -0.34 7.65
CA LEU A 5 25.54 1.03 7.79
C LEU A 5 25.25 1.68 6.43
N VAL A 6 26.12 1.51 5.43
CA VAL A 6 25.89 2.02 4.07
C VAL A 6 24.64 1.39 3.46
N PHE A 7 24.48 0.07 3.60
CA PHE A 7 23.28 -0.62 3.13
C PHE A 7 22.00 -0.12 3.82
N LEU A 8 22.06 0.10 5.14
CA LEU A 8 20.95 0.66 5.91
C LEU A 8 20.58 2.07 5.42
N MET A 9 21.57 2.95 5.17
CA MET A 9 21.31 4.28 4.62
C MET A 9 20.63 4.22 3.24
N LEU A 10 21.07 3.30 2.37
CA LEU A 10 20.46 3.11 1.05
C LEU A 10 19.00 2.63 1.16
N LEU A 11 18.72 1.67 2.05
CA LEU A 11 17.36 1.19 2.30
C LEU A 11 16.45 2.29 2.87
N PHE A 12 16.95 3.11 3.80
CA PHE A 12 16.18 4.25 4.32
C PHE A 12 15.95 5.34 3.26
N GLY A 13 16.92 5.60 2.40
CA GLY A 13 16.75 6.50 1.26
C GLY A 13 15.66 6.00 0.30
N LEU A 14 15.70 4.71 -0.05
CA LEU A 14 14.67 4.09 -0.89
C LEU A 14 13.30 4.12 -0.21
N PHE A 15 13.23 3.79 1.07
CA PHE A 15 12.01 3.89 1.88
C PHE A 15 11.40 5.29 1.81
N GLY A 16 12.21 6.34 1.98
CA GLY A 16 11.76 7.72 1.92
C GLY A 16 11.20 8.11 0.55
N VAL A 17 11.88 7.72 -0.54
CA VAL A 17 11.42 7.99 -1.91
C VAL A 17 10.07 7.33 -2.19
N ILE A 18 9.93 6.03 -1.90
CA ILE A 18 8.68 5.29 -2.14
C ILE A 18 7.56 5.80 -1.23
N SER A 19 7.86 6.09 0.04
CA SER A 19 6.88 6.67 0.96
C SER A 19 6.38 8.03 0.48
N SER A 20 7.27 8.88 -0.06
CA SER A 20 6.89 10.16 -0.65
C SER A 20 5.95 9.99 -1.83
N GLN A 21 6.26 9.06 -2.74
CA GLN A 21 5.39 8.77 -3.88
C GLN A 21 4.02 8.25 -3.44
N TYR A 22 3.99 7.35 -2.45
CA TYR A 22 2.76 6.84 -1.85
C TYR A 22 1.88 7.98 -1.30
N ILE A 23 2.47 8.93 -0.56
CA ILE A 23 1.73 10.08 -0.01
C ILE A 23 1.13 10.94 -1.12
N VAL A 24 1.90 11.20 -2.19
CA VAL A 24 1.42 11.99 -3.33
C VAL A 24 0.21 11.31 -3.97
N GLN A 25 0.32 10.01 -4.28
CA GLN A 25 -0.79 9.28 -4.89
C GLN A 25 -2.01 9.18 -3.98
N TYR A 26 -1.79 8.95 -2.68
CA TYR A 26 -2.86 8.97 -1.69
C TYR A 26 -3.59 10.32 -1.67
N ARG A 27 -2.85 11.42 -1.72
CA ARG A 27 -3.41 12.77 -1.68
C ARG A 27 -4.22 13.07 -2.92
N GLU A 28 -3.73 12.69 -4.10
CA GLU A 28 -4.44 12.90 -5.37
C GLU A 28 -5.75 12.10 -5.43
N ALA A 29 -5.69 10.81 -5.07
CA ALA A 29 -6.89 9.97 -4.97
C ALA A 29 -7.89 10.52 -3.95
N TYR A 30 -7.42 11.02 -2.80
CA TYR A 30 -8.27 11.63 -1.79
C TYR A 30 -8.91 12.94 -2.24
N ALA A 31 -8.15 13.79 -2.94
CA ALA A 31 -8.67 15.03 -3.52
C ALA A 31 -9.76 14.74 -4.57
N LEU A 32 -9.56 13.72 -5.39
CA LEU A 32 -10.54 13.30 -6.38
C LEU A 32 -11.84 12.80 -5.71
N TRP A 33 -11.72 12.02 -4.63
CA TRP A 33 -12.88 11.60 -3.82
C TRP A 33 -13.61 12.80 -3.19
N ILE A 34 -12.87 13.75 -2.61
CA ILE A 34 -13.46 14.98 -2.05
C ILE A 34 -14.26 15.73 -3.13
N ASN A 35 -13.67 15.94 -4.30
CA ASN A 35 -14.30 16.72 -5.36
C ASN A 35 -15.52 16.02 -5.94
N SER A 36 -15.49 14.70 -6.11
CA SER A 36 -16.59 13.94 -6.71
C SER A 36 -17.73 13.64 -5.73
N ILE A 37 -17.42 13.20 -4.51
CA ILE A 37 -18.42 12.75 -3.54
C ILE A 37 -18.85 13.87 -2.59
N VAL A 38 -17.88 14.60 -2.02
CA VAL A 38 -18.15 15.55 -0.93
C VAL A 38 -18.65 16.89 -1.46
N TYR A 39 -18.06 17.38 -2.55
CA TYR A 39 -18.42 18.68 -3.15
C TYR A 39 -19.10 18.58 -4.52
N GLY A 40 -19.21 17.39 -5.12
CA GLY A 40 -19.74 17.19 -6.47
C GLY A 40 -21.26 17.32 -6.61
N GLY A 41 -21.99 17.58 -5.52
CA GLY A 41 -23.46 17.50 -5.45
C GLY A 41 -24.26 18.55 -6.23
N ASN A 42 -23.62 19.50 -6.93
CA ASN A 42 -24.32 20.61 -7.61
C ASN A 42 -23.90 20.84 -9.07
N GLU A 43 -22.98 20.05 -9.64
CA GLU A 43 -22.56 20.21 -11.03
C GLU A 43 -23.32 19.26 -11.97
N GLU A 44 -23.49 19.67 -13.23
CA GLU A 44 -24.09 18.83 -14.27
C GLU A 44 -23.42 17.44 -14.29
N LYS A 45 -24.22 16.38 -14.50
CA LYS A 45 -23.69 15.02 -14.59
C LYS A 45 -22.53 14.99 -15.61
N PRO A 46 -21.36 14.45 -15.24
CA PRO A 46 -20.19 14.50 -16.11
C PRO A 46 -20.50 13.86 -17.45
N THR A 47 -20.00 14.48 -18.52
CA THR A 47 -20.14 13.93 -19.87
C THR A 47 -19.48 12.55 -19.96
N CYS A 48 -19.89 11.74 -20.94
CA CYS A 48 -19.26 10.42 -21.16
C CYS A 48 -17.73 10.48 -21.35
N LYS A 49 -17.19 11.62 -21.81
CA LYS A 49 -15.75 11.81 -21.99
C LYS A 49 -15.06 12.09 -20.65
N GLU A 50 -15.58 13.02 -19.85
CA GLU A 50 -15.06 13.35 -18.51
C GLU A 50 -15.14 12.15 -17.58
N LYS A 51 -16.26 11.43 -17.63
CA LYS A 51 -16.47 10.18 -16.90
C LYS A 51 -15.37 9.16 -17.18
N ARG A 52 -15.02 8.95 -18.46
CA ARG A 52 -13.94 8.04 -18.86
C ARG A 52 -12.57 8.50 -18.36
N GLU A 53 -12.31 9.81 -18.39
CA GLU A 53 -11.05 10.36 -17.89
C GLU A 53 -10.90 10.15 -16.38
N ILE A 54 -11.96 10.42 -15.62
CA ILE A 54 -11.97 10.20 -14.17
C ILE A 54 -11.79 8.71 -13.86
N CYS A 55 -12.56 7.83 -14.52
CA CYS A 55 -12.43 6.38 -14.35
C CYS A 55 -11.01 5.88 -14.66
N SER A 56 -10.38 6.37 -15.73
CA SER A 56 -9.01 6.00 -16.09
C SER A 56 -7.99 6.46 -15.05
N LYS A 57 -8.11 7.69 -14.54
CA LYS A 57 -7.22 8.19 -13.47
C LYS A 57 -7.37 7.37 -12.21
N LEU A 58 -8.60 7.04 -11.87
CA LEU A 58 -8.95 6.33 -10.65
C LEU A 58 -8.47 4.88 -10.66
N GLU A 59 -8.60 4.20 -11.80
CA GLU A 59 -8.00 2.89 -12.04
C GLU A 59 -6.47 2.94 -11.95
N SER A 60 -5.83 4.00 -12.47
CA SER A 60 -4.37 4.23 -12.33
C SER A 60 -3.98 4.38 -10.86
N TYR A 61 -4.66 5.24 -10.10
CA TYR A 61 -4.37 5.47 -8.69
C TYR A 61 -4.51 4.21 -7.85
N SER A 62 -5.58 3.44 -8.06
CA SER A 62 -5.77 2.16 -7.37
C SER A 62 -4.58 1.21 -7.61
N ARG A 63 -4.12 1.12 -8.86
CA ARG A 63 -2.97 0.28 -9.20
C ARG A 63 -1.68 0.80 -8.57
N GLU A 64 -1.37 2.08 -8.73
CA GLU A 64 -0.13 2.69 -8.24
C GLU A 64 -0.03 2.63 -6.71
N ILE A 65 -1.12 2.93 -5.99
CA ILE A 65 -1.16 2.83 -4.53
C ILE A 65 -0.89 1.40 -4.06
N CYS A 66 -1.45 0.40 -4.75
CA CYS A 66 -1.21 -1.02 -4.46
C CYS A 66 0.25 -1.42 -4.73
N GLU A 67 0.79 -1.04 -5.89
CA GLU A 67 2.19 -1.32 -6.23
C GLU A 67 3.16 -0.66 -5.24
N LEU A 68 2.94 0.61 -4.89
CA LEU A 68 3.75 1.33 -3.89
C LEU A 68 3.64 0.70 -2.50
N ALA A 69 2.44 0.30 -2.07
CA ALA A 69 2.25 -0.41 -0.80
C ALA A 69 3.01 -1.73 -0.75
N ASN A 70 3.00 -2.50 -1.85
CA ASN A 70 3.77 -3.75 -1.95
C ASN A 70 5.28 -3.50 -1.91
N MET A 71 5.78 -2.45 -2.58
CA MET A 71 7.19 -2.06 -2.50
C MET A 71 7.59 -1.62 -1.09
N LEU A 72 6.72 -0.87 -0.40
CA LEU A 72 6.96 -0.46 0.99
C LEU A 72 6.99 -1.66 1.95
N LEU A 73 6.14 -2.67 1.72
CA LEU A 73 6.20 -3.92 2.48
C LEU A 73 7.51 -4.67 2.23
N LEU A 74 7.95 -4.78 0.97
CA LEU A 74 9.23 -5.43 0.64
C LEU A 74 10.40 -4.73 1.35
N ILE A 75 10.44 -3.39 1.29
CA ILE A 75 11.47 -2.60 1.97
C ILE A 75 11.39 -2.79 3.49
N PHE A 76 10.20 -2.83 4.06
CA PHE A 76 10.01 -3.10 5.48
C PHE A 76 10.59 -4.46 5.89
N ILE A 77 10.36 -5.51 5.10
CA ILE A 77 10.94 -6.84 5.35
C ILE A 77 12.48 -6.78 5.28
N LEU A 78 13.04 -6.11 4.27
CA LEU A 78 14.49 -5.93 4.13
C LEU A 78 15.10 -5.15 5.30
N LEU A 79 14.43 -4.09 5.75
CA LEU A 79 14.83 -3.34 6.94
C LEU A 79 14.80 -4.24 8.17
N CYS A 80 13.72 -4.99 8.42
CA CYS A 80 13.62 -5.94 9.53
C CYS A 80 14.77 -6.95 9.55
N ILE A 81 15.07 -7.57 8.41
CA ILE A 81 16.19 -8.52 8.28
C ILE A 81 17.52 -7.82 8.60
N THR A 82 17.72 -6.60 8.06
CA THR A 82 18.93 -5.82 8.32
C THR A 82 19.07 -5.50 9.81
N PHE A 83 17.98 -5.09 10.47
CA PHE A 83 17.95 -4.84 11.92
C PHE A 83 18.36 -6.07 12.73
N LEU A 84 17.86 -7.25 12.38
CA LEU A 84 18.24 -8.51 13.04
C LEU A 84 19.74 -8.81 12.88
N ILE A 85 20.30 -8.62 11.67
CA ILE A 85 21.73 -8.81 11.41
C ILE A 85 22.57 -7.81 12.22
N VAL A 86 22.13 -6.54 12.32
CA VAL A 86 22.81 -5.53 13.16
C VAL A 86 22.87 -5.97 14.61
N ILE A 87 21.71 -6.34 15.18
CA ILE A 87 21.60 -6.74 16.58
C ILE A 87 22.46 -7.97 16.86
N TYR A 88 22.40 -8.98 15.99
CA TYR A 88 23.25 -10.16 16.08
C TYR A 88 24.74 -9.80 16.06
N THR A 89 25.15 -8.95 15.12
CA THR A 89 26.55 -8.51 15.01
C THR A 89 26.99 -7.75 16.27
N ILE A 90 26.14 -6.86 16.81
CA ILE A 90 26.45 -6.13 18.05
C ILE A 90 26.62 -7.12 19.22
N GLN A 91 25.73 -8.11 19.33
CA GLN A 91 25.78 -9.10 20.41
C GLN A 91 27.07 -9.93 20.38
N GLU A 92 27.47 -10.43 19.21
CA GLU A 92 28.72 -11.17 19.03
C GLU A 92 29.94 -10.32 19.41
N ASN A 93 29.97 -9.04 18.99
CA ASN A 93 31.08 -8.15 19.33
C ASN A 93 31.16 -7.83 20.84
N ILE A 94 30.02 -7.69 21.53
CA ILE A 94 29.97 -7.51 23.00
C ILE A 94 30.56 -8.73 23.71
N LEU A 95 30.29 -9.95 23.23
CA LEU A 95 30.82 -11.19 23.84
C LEU A 95 32.34 -11.32 23.69
N LEU A 96 32.91 -10.76 22.61
CA LEU A 96 34.34 -10.79 22.33
C LEU A 96 35.14 -9.68 23.04
N LEU A 97 34.45 -8.70 23.64
CA LEU A 97 35.06 -7.58 24.35
C LEU A 97 35.55 -8.02 25.74
N ASN A 98 36.81 -7.72 26.03
CA ASN A 98 37.41 -7.95 27.34
C ASN A 98 36.88 -6.92 28.35
N SER A 99 36.63 -7.31 29.60
CA SER A 99 35.89 -6.51 30.61
C SER A 99 36.51 -5.16 30.98
N ASN A 100 37.71 -4.84 30.49
CA ASN A 100 38.47 -3.65 30.85
C ASN A 100 38.21 -2.44 29.95
N SER A 101 37.48 -2.57 28.84
CA SER A 101 37.13 -1.45 27.95
C SER A 101 35.67 -1.00 28.12
N THR A 102 35.37 -0.41 29.28
CA THR A 102 34.04 0.15 29.62
C THR A 102 33.52 1.16 28.59
N SER A 103 34.43 1.93 27.96
CA SER A 103 34.08 2.86 26.88
C SER A 103 33.52 2.15 25.64
N ASP A 104 34.13 1.04 25.23
CA ASP A 104 33.69 0.30 24.05
C ASP A 104 32.34 -0.38 24.29
N LEU A 105 32.14 -0.94 25.49
CA LEU A 105 30.86 -1.52 25.89
C LEU A 105 29.73 -0.47 25.84
N ASN A 106 29.97 0.74 26.36
CA ASN A 106 28.99 1.83 26.31
C ASN A 106 28.63 2.21 24.87
N ILE A 107 29.60 2.22 23.95
CA ILE A 107 29.36 2.48 22.52
C ILE A 107 28.44 1.41 21.93
N PHE A 108 28.69 0.12 22.20
CA PHE A 108 27.85 -0.96 21.68
C PHE A 108 26.43 -0.96 22.27
N TYR A 109 26.27 -0.66 23.57
CA TYR A 109 24.94 -0.48 24.17
C TYR A 109 24.19 0.72 23.58
N GLY A 110 24.88 1.85 23.37
CA GLY A 110 24.32 3.03 22.72
C GLY A 110 23.86 2.73 21.29
N LEU A 111 24.67 2.01 20.51
CA LEU A 111 24.31 1.55 19.17
C LEU A 111 23.08 0.64 19.18
N ARG A 112 23.00 -0.32 20.12
CA ARG A 112 21.83 -1.20 20.25
C ARG A 112 20.56 -0.41 20.54
N PHE A 113 20.63 0.58 21.43
CA PHE A 113 19.49 1.44 21.77
C PHE A 113 19.06 2.30 20.57
N LEU A 114 20.01 2.88 19.83
CA LEU A 114 19.73 3.64 18.62
C LEU A 114 19.01 2.79 17.56
N VAL A 115 19.51 1.59 17.32
CA VAL A 115 18.92 0.62 16.38
C VAL A 115 17.48 0.27 16.77
N PHE A 116 17.23 0.10 18.07
CA PHE A 116 15.88 -0.13 18.60
C PHE A 116 14.94 1.07 18.39
N ILE A 117 15.40 2.30 18.68
CA ILE A 117 14.61 3.51 18.42
C ILE A 117 14.26 3.64 16.95
N LEU A 118 15.23 3.42 16.05
CA LEU A 118 15.01 3.49 14.61
C LEU A 118 13.96 2.46 14.17
N PHE A 119 14.02 1.24 14.70
CA PHE A 119 13.02 0.21 14.42
C PHE A 119 11.61 0.61 14.89
N VAL A 120 11.47 1.12 16.11
CA VAL A 120 10.18 1.61 16.62
C VAL A 120 9.66 2.78 15.81
N SER A 121 10.54 3.71 15.41
CA SER A 121 10.16 4.87 14.59
C SER A 121 9.61 4.45 13.22
N LEU A 122 10.11 3.36 12.65
CA LEU A 122 9.62 2.82 11.38
C LEU A 122 8.14 2.40 11.50
N PHE A 123 7.78 1.68 12.56
CA PHE A 123 6.38 1.32 12.82
C PHE A 123 5.48 2.55 12.99
N LEU A 124 5.96 3.58 13.69
CA LEU A 124 5.22 4.83 13.85
C LEU A 124 5.00 5.54 12.51
N ILE A 125 5.99 5.55 11.61
CA ILE A 125 5.85 6.11 10.27
C ILE A 125 4.77 5.36 9.49
N PHE A 126 4.81 4.02 9.45
CA PHE A 126 3.78 3.23 8.78
C PHE A 126 2.38 3.49 9.32
N TYR A 127 2.24 3.60 10.64
CA TYR A 127 0.99 3.98 11.30
C TYR A 127 0.49 5.36 10.84
N LEU A 128 1.37 6.37 10.83
CA LEU A 128 1.02 7.73 10.39
C LEU A 128 0.67 7.80 8.90
N LEU A 129 1.33 7.00 8.06
CA LEU A 129 1.02 6.87 6.64
C LEU A 129 -0.27 6.08 6.38
N LYS A 130 -0.93 5.56 7.42
CA LYS A 130 -2.12 4.71 7.33
C LYS A 130 -1.90 3.45 6.48
N ILE A 131 -0.66 2.97 6.44
CA ILE A 131 -0.30 1.76 5.72
C ILE A 131 -0.45 0.58 6.68
N ASN A 132 -1.42 -0.29 6.39
CA ASN A 132 -1.60 -1.54 7.14
C ASN A 132 -0.64 -2.61 6.62
N LEU A 133 0.60 -2.61 7.14
CA LEU A 133 1.61 -3.63 6.81
C LEU A 133 1.17 -5.07 7.10
N ILE A 134 0.36 -5.28 8.15
CA ILE A 134 -0.08 -6.60 8.61
C ILE A 134 -1.14 -7.22 7.68
N TYR A 135 -1.85 -6.40 6.89
CA TYR A 135 -2.97 -6.83 6.05
C TYR A 135 -2.81 -6.40 4.59
N SER A 136 -1.59 -6.39 4.06
CA SER A 136 -1.30 -5.91 2.70
C SER A 136 -2.00 -6.68 1.58
N THR A 137 -2.74 -7.74 1.88
CA THR A 137 -3.38 -8.61 0.90
C THR A 137 -4.90 -8.67 0.93
N SER A 138 -5.63 -7.98 1.82
CA SER A 138 -7.11 -8.12 1.76
C SER A 138 -7.98 -7.10 2.48
N LYS A 139 -7.50 -6.34 3.47
CA LYS A 139 -8.40 -5.43 4.20
C LYS A 139 -8.32 -4.02 3.65
N THR A 140 -9.48 -3.51 3.24
CA THR A 140 -9.71 -2.18 2.67
C THR A 140 -8.88 -1.12 3.39
N SER A 141 -7.88 -0.57 2.69
CA SER A 141 -7.30 0.68 3.17
C SER A 141 -8.39 1.74 3.09
N ALA A 142 -8.39 2.71 4.01
CA ALA A 142 -9.37 3.80 3.99
C ALA A 142 -9.33 4.64 2.69
N ILE A 143 -8.31 4.45 1.84
CA ILE A 143 -8.24 5.05 0.50
C ILE A 143 -8.86 4.15 -0.57
N ASP A 144 -8.74 2.82 -0.46
CA ASP A 144 -9.41 1.89 -1.38
C ASP A 144 -10.93 2.06 -1.34
N GLU A 145 -11.52 2.26 -0.16
CA GLU A 145 -12.97 2.49 -0.03
C GLU A 145 -13.42 3.79 -0.70
N LYS A 146 -12.60 4.83 -0.59
CA LYS A 146 -12.85 6.14 -1.21
C LYS A 146 -12.71 6.07 -2.73
N ILE A 147 -11.65 5.43 -3.21
CA ILE A 147 -11.45 5.18 -4.64
C ILE A 147 -12.63 4.36 -5.16
N PHE A 148 -13.00 3.27 -4.48
CA PHE A 148 -14.13 2.42 -4.85
C PHE A 148 -15.46 3.19 -4.90
N SER A 149 -15.74 4.08 -3.93
CA SER A 149 -17.01 4.81 -3.92
C SER A 149 -17.20 5.67 -5.16
N VAL A 150 -16.15 6.39 -5.59
CA VAL A 150 -16.19 7.18 -6.83
C VAL A 150 -16.28 6.27 -8.06
N TRP A 151 -15.50 5.20 -8.08
CA TRP A 151 -15.50 4.23 -9.18
C TRP A 151 -16.89 3.64 -9.41
N TYR A 152 -17.57 3.28 -8.31
CA TYR A 152 -18.90 2.68 -8.33
C TYR A 152 -19.99 3.70 -8.68
N GLU A 153 -19.95 4.90 -8.10
CA GLU A 153 -20.90 5.98 -8.42
C GLU A 153 -20.84 6.35 -9.91
N LEU A 154 -19.62 6.44 -10.45
CA LEU A 154 -19.40 6.66 -11.87
C LEU A 154 -19.59 5.38 -12.70
N LYS A 155 -19.99 4.23 -12.16
CA LYS A 155 -20.15 2.98 -12.95
C LYS A 155 -19.00 2.75 -13.94
N CYS A 156 -17.78 2.89 -13.46
CA CYS A 156 -16.60 2.87 -14.31
C CYS A 156 -16.42 1.54 -15.04
N HIS A 157 -16.92 0.44 -14.45
CA HIS A 157 -16.96 -0.88 -15.09
C HIS A 157 -17.77 -0.91 -16.39
N ASP A 158 -18.83 -0.11 -16.50
CA ASP A 158 -19.67 0.00 -17.70
C ASP A 158 -19.01 0.86 -18.79
N CYS A 159 -18.01 1.66 -18.43
CA CYS A 159 -17.40 2.64 -19.34
C CYS A 159 -16.25 2.07 -20.16
N LYS A 160 -15.83 0.82 -19.88
CA LYS A 160 -14.77 0.12 -20.61
C LYS A 160 -15.20 -0.14 -22.06
N LYS A 161 -14.22 -0.29 -22.96
CA LYS A 161 -14.50 -0.71 -24.34
C LYS A 161 -14.65 -2.23 -24.38
N ASN A 162 -15.52 -2.75 -25.25
CA ASN A 162 -15.79 -4.19 -25.44
C ASN A 162 -14.57 -5.13 -25.30
N PRO A 163 -13.41 -4.91 -25.95
CA PRO A 163 -12.26 -5.82 -25.82
C PRO A 163 -11.58 -5.81 -24.43
N TYR A 164 -11.95 -4.87 -23.55
CA TYR A 164 -11.40 -4.70 -22.21
C TYR A 164 -12.43 -4.93 -21.10
N HIS A 165 -13.68 -5.25 -21.43
CA HIS A 165 -14.70 -5.54 -20.41
C HIS A 165 -14.34 -6.77 -19.57
N ASP A 166 -13.76 -7.79 -20.20
CA ASP A 166 -13.26 -8.99 -19.49
C ASP A 166 -11.90 -8.74 -18.82
N LYS A 167 -11.27 -7.58 -19.07
CA LYS A 167 -10.02 -7.17 -18.41
C LYS A 167 -10.35 -6.38 -17.17
N LEU A 168 -10.41 -7.12 -16.08
CA LEU A 168 -10.88 -6.64 -14.79
C LEU A 168 -9.70 -6.13 -13.96
N GLU A 169 -8.98 -5.19 -14.57
CA GLU A 169 -7.91 -4.40 -13.97
C GLU A 169 -8.46 -3.01 -13.60
N PRO A 170 -8.06 -2.43 -12.46
CA PRO A 170 -7.23 -3.02 -11.42
C PRO A 170 -8.03 -4.05 -10.60
N SER A 171 -7.43 -5.20 -10.30
CA SER A 171 -8.14 -6.32 -9.66
C SER A 171 -8.76 -5.93 -8.32
N ARG A 172 -8.11 -5.03 -7.58
CA ARG A 172 -8.55 -4.62 -6.24
C ARG A 172 -9.95 -4.00 -6.23
N LEU A 173 -10.29 -3.15 -7.20
CA LEU A 173 -11.63 -2.53 -7.26
C LEU A 173 -12.72 -3.57 -7.50
N TYR A 174 -12.44 -4.55 -8.35
CA TYR A 174 -13.36 -5.66 -8.62
C TYR A 174 -13.44 -6.66 -7.45
N GLU A 175 -12.35 -6.86 -6.70
CA GLU A 175 -12.36 -7.63 -5.45
C GLU A 175 -13.24 -6.95 -4.39
N THR A 176 -13.06 -5.64 -4.18
CA THR A 176 -13.94 -4.87 -3.28
C THR A 176 -15.38 -4.87 -3.77
N TYR A 177 -15.61 -4.86 -5.09
CA TYR A 177 -16.95 -4.98 -5.64
C TYR A 177 -17.59 -6.33 -5.28
N ALA A 178 -16.86 -7.43 -5.46
CA ALA A 178 -17.32 -8.76 -5.11
C ALA A 178 -17.58 -8.92 -3.61
N GLU A 179 -16.66 -8.44 -2.75
CA GLU A 179 -16.82 -8.45 -1.29
C GLU A 179 -18.09 -7.71 -0.84
N LYS A 180 -18.40 -6.57 -1.47
CA LYS A 180 -19.60 -5.77 -1.19
C LYS A 180 -20.90 -6.40 -1.71
N ILE A 181 -20.83 -7.19 -2.78
CA ILE A 181 -21.98 -7.99 -3.25
C ILE A 181 -22.23 -9.16 -2.30
N ASP A 182 -21.17 -9.88 -1.90
CA ASP A 182 -21.27 -11.06 -1.03
C ASP A 182 -21.73 -10.69 0.39
N SER A 183 -21.37 -9.50 0.88
CA SER A 183 -21.85 -8.94 2.16
C SER A 183 -23.28 -8.38 2.09
N GLY A 184 -23.85 -8.24 0.90
CA GLY A 184 -25.19 -7.68 0.70
C GLY A 184 -25.27 -6.14 0.77
N GLU A 185 -24.13 -5.44 0.80
CA GLU A 185 -24.10 -3.97 0.73
C GLU A 185 -24.53 -3.44 -0.64
N ILE A 186 -24.27 -4.20 -1.71
CA ILE A 186 -24.61 -3.83 -3.09
C ILE A 186 -25.47 -4.90 -3.76
N ASN A 187 -26.59 -4.46 -4.33
CA ASN A 187 -27.38 -5.29 -5.24
C ASN A 187 -26.82 -5.18 -6.67
N SER A 188 -26.24 -6.26 -7.17
CA SER A 188 -25.72 -6.38 -8.53
C SER A 188 -26.60 -7.27 -9.40
N SER A 189 -26.52 -7.11 -10.72
CA SER A 189 -27.18 -8.01 -11.65
C SER A 189 -26.53 -9.41 -11.65
N GLN A 190 -27.25 -10.41 -12.17
CA GLN A 190 -26.71 -11.77 -12.30
C GLN A 190 -25.51 -11.82 -13.27
N GLU A 191 -25.55 -11.02 -14.34
CA GLU A 191 -24.46 -10.92 -15.32
C GLU A 191 -23.17 -10.36 -14.68
N GLU A 192 -23.29 -9.34 -13.82
CA GLU A 192 -22.16 -8.78 -13.09
C GLU A 192 -21.56 -9.79 -12.10
N ARG A 193 -22.39 -10.59 -11.43
CA ARG A 193 -21.93 -11.67 -10.54
C ARG A 193 -21.16 -12.74 -11.31
N ASP A 194 -21.62 -13.09 -12.50
CA ASP A 194 -20.96 -14.09 -13.33
C ASP A 194 -19.64 -13.58 -13.92
N LEU A 195 -19.55 -12.28 -14.24
CA LEU A 195 -18.31 -11.61 -14.63
C LEU A 195 -17.28 -11.64 -13.48
N LEU A 196 -17.69 -11.29 -12.26
CA LEU A 196 -16.81 -11.27 -11.08
C LEU A 196 -16.39 -12.67 -10.64
N LYS A 197 -17.26 -13.68 -10.75
CA LYS A 197 -16.89 -15.09 -10.45
C LYS A 197 -15.77 -15.60 -11.34
N LYS A 198 -15.70 -15.16 -12.60
CA LYS A 198 -14.60 -15.51 -13.52
C LYS A 198 -13.25 -14.96 -13.02
N LEU A 199 -13.22 -13.78 -12.39
CA LEU A 199 -11.99 -13.23 -11.79
C LEU A 199 -11.49 -14.05 -10.61
N LEU A 200 -12.40 -14.32 -9.67
CA LEU A 200 -12.05 -14.98 -8.42
C LEU A 200 -11.51 -16.39 -8.69
N ARG A 201 -12.08 -17.11 -9.67
CA ARG A 201 -11.54 -18.39 -10.15
C ARG A 201 -10.17 -18.28 -10.81
N LYS A 202 -9.94 -17.28 -11.66
CA LYS A 202 -8.65 -17.11 -12.33
C LYS A 202 -7.53 -16.84 -11.32
N LYS A 203 -7.81 -16.10 -10.25
CA LYS A 203 -6.87 -15.81 -9.16
C LYS A 203 -6.58 -17.03 -8.29
N MET A 204 -7.58 -17.86 -7.96
CA MET A 204 -7.38 -19.11 -7.21
C MET A 204 -6.52 -20.14 -7.97
N ASN A 205 -6.53 -20.13 -9.30
CA ASN A 205 -5.73 -21.05 -10.11
C ASN A 205 -4.27 -20.56 -10.31
N LEU A 206 -3.93 -19.36 -9.85
CA LEU A 206 -2.61 -18.72 -9.97
C LEU A 206 -1.90 -18.53 -8.62
N ALA A 207 -2.57 -18.86 -7.50
CA ALA A 207 -2.04 -18.88 -6.14
C ALA A 207 -1.66 -20.31 -5.73
#